data_AF-A0A098TKN0-F1
#
_entry.id   AF-A0A098TKN0-F1
#
_cell.length_a   1.000
_cell.length_b   1.000
_cell.length_c   1.000
_cell.angle_alpha   90.00
_cell.angle_beta   90.00
_cell.angle_gamma   90.00
#
_symmetry.space_group_name_H-M   'P 1'
#
loop_
_entity.id
_entity.type
_entity.pdbx_description
1 polymer ?
#
loop_
_entity_poly.entity_id
_entity_poly.type
_entity_poly.pdbx_seq_one_letter_code
_entity_poly.pdbx_strand_id
1 'polypeptide(L)'
;MESIQIGLLLSIISGVCTAFWTVLIWREKEQKEEERERDKNAALYVNPFILAAEELQSSLYRYLSGKQTKTLENKDSECYAGFSSEALEILYVIVIYFGWSLIIYRYGPYTRDKRVIELARKISETFANSDEFSSEEAFYFSFSEQRALGLRFVEGLSPTSFIEESKSIFTGFESVSLYHFEEEIKSSRNQLSAFYINIRDALHSIDNYNVIEDLIERRRLVLIQNFLVDLLNYLEEKEGFSVSIKARQKSEVYVKRLLNSRKSEDDYRIMHHTPGRIRLWISNLYHRESYAMQLQSLLESLANVEAVKMNLPAASIIIKYNPVIPKSKFEQQIVEVIH
;
A
#
# COMPACT_ATOMS: atom_id res chain seq x y z
N MET A 1 -6.97 73.76 -36.02
CA MET A 1 -6.50 72.37 -35.92
C MET A 1 -7.35 71.57 -36.88
N GLU A 2 -6.78 71.17 -38.01
CA GLU A 2 -7.53 70.67 -39.17
C GLU A 2 -8.15 69.30 -38.89
N SER A 3 -9.36 69.08 -39.39
CA SER A 3 -10.12 67.82 -39.28
C SER A 3 -9.32 66.56 -39.68
N ILE A 4 -8.31 66.73 -40.53
CA ILE A 4 -7.38 65.70 -40.99
C ILE A 4 -6.50 65.18 -39.84
N GLN A 5 -6.06 66.05 -38.92
CA GLN A 5 -5.22 65.64 -37.79
C GLN A 5 -6.02 64.84 -36.74
N ILE A 6 -7.31 65.14 -36.58
CA ILE A 6 -8.22 64.42 -35.67
C ILE A 6 -8.49 63.01 -36.21
N GLY A 7 -8.71 62.86 -37.53
CA GLY A 7 -8.93 61.55 -38.15
C GLY A 7 -7.71 60.62 -38.04
N LEU A 8 -6.51 61.17 -38.16
CA LEU A 8 -5.25 60.41 -38.04
C LEU A 8 -5.00 59.97 -36.59
N LEU A 9 -5.25 60.85 -35.62
CA LEU A 9 -5.19 60.52 -34.18
C LEU A 9 -6.19 59.42 -33.81
N LEU A 10 -7.44 59.50 -34.30
CA LEU A 10 -8.47 58.49 -34.05
C LEU A 10 -8.10 57.12 -34.65
N SER A 11 -7.49 57.09 -35.84
CA SER A 11 -7.04 55.85 -36.48
C SER A 11 -5.90 55.18 -35.70
N ILE A 12 -4.93 55.97 -35.21
CA ILE A 12 -3.82 55.45 -34.39
C ILE A 12 -4.35 54.88 -33.07
N ILE A 13 -5.25 55.60 -32.39
CA ILE A 13 -5.87 55.13 -31.14
C ILE A 13 -6.67 53.86 -31.39
N SER A 14 -7.45 53.79 -32.47
CA SER A 14 -8.18 52.58 -32.84
C SER A 14 -7.25 51.39 -33.11
N GLY A 15 -6.13 51.61 -33.81
CA GLY A 15 -5.15 50.55 -34.08
C GLY A 15 -4.50 50.01 -32.80
N VAL A 16 -4.13 50.89 -31.87
CA VAL A 16 -3.56 50.51 -30.57
C VAL A 16 -4.59 49.79 -29.70
N CYS A 17 -5.83 50.25 -29.65
CA CYS A 17 -6.91 49.59 -28.92
C CYS A 17 -7.17 48.18 -29.47
N THR A 18 -7.22 48.00 -30.78
CA THR A 18 -7.40 46.68 -31.40
C THR A 18 -6.23 45.76 -31.10
N ALA A 19 -4.98 46.26 -31.18
CA ALA A 19 -3.79 45.46 -30.87
C ALA A 19 -3.74 45.05 -29.38
N PHE A 20 -4.13 45.94 -28.46
CA PHE A 20 -4.22 45.60 -27.04
C PHE A 20 -5.33 44.57 -26.77
N TRP A 21 -6.49 44.75 -27.39
CA TRP A 21 -7.63 43.84 -27.27
C TRP A 21 -7.30 42.43 -27.81
N THR A 22 -6.60 42.33 -28.94
CA THR A 22 -6.20 41.04 -29.51
C THR A 22 -5.20 40.31 -28.62
N VAL A 23 -4.24 41.02 -28.01
CA VAL A 23 -3.29 40.42 -27.04
C VAL A 23 -4.02 39.91 -25.80
N LEU A 24 -4.99 40.67 -25.27
CA LEU A 24 -5.80 40.24 -24.13
C LEU A 24 -6.62 38.98 -24.45
N ILE A 25 -7.33 38.98 -25.59
CA ILE A 25 -8.09 37.80 -26.03
C ILE A 25 -7.17 36.61 -26.26
N TRP A 26 -6.01 36.81 -26.88
CA TRP A 26 -5.04 35.74 -27.12
C TRP A 26 -4.58 35.13 -25.79
N ARG A 27 -4.24 35.97 -24.80
CA ARG A 27 -3.86 35.50 -23.46
C ARG A 27 -4.99 34.74 -22.77
N GLU A 28 -6.23 35.21 -22.84
CA GLU A 28 -7.38 34.52 -22.24
C GLU A 28 -7.66 33.18 -22.94
N LYS A 29 -7.51 33.13 -24.27
CA LYS A 29 -7.65 31.89 -25.05
C LYS A 29 -6.55 30.89 -24.71
N GLU A 30 -5.30 31.34 -24.64
CA GLU A 30 -4.15 30.51 -24.28
C GLU A 30 -4.36 29.90 -22.88
N GLN A 31 -4.79 30.70 -21.90
CA GLN A 31 -5.08 30.22 -20.54
C GLN A 31 -6.21 29.18 -20.52
N LYS A 32 -7.28 29.39 -21.29
CA LYS A 32 -8.38 28.41 -21.40
C LYS A 32 -7.93 27.12 -22.08
N GLU A 33 -7.01 27.21 -23.03
CA GLU A 33 -6.46 26.05 -23.73
C GLU A 33 -5.53 25.26 -22.79
N GLU A 34 -4.66 25.94 -22.05
CA GLU A 34 -3.83 25.34 -20.99
C GLU A 34 -4.68 24.70 -19.89
N GLU A 35 -5.78 25.33 -19.47
CA GLU A 35 -6.72 24.75 -18.50
C GLU A 35 -7.39 23.49 -19.04
N ARG A 36 -7.89 23.50 -20.29
CA ARG A 36 -8.49 22.31 -20.91
C ARG A 36 -7.50 21.15 -21.05
N GLU A 37 -6.27 21.45 -21.46
CA GLU A 37 -5.22 20.44 -21.56
C GLU A 37 -4.87 19.87 -20.18
N ARG A 38 -4.83 20.71 -19.13
CA ARG A 38 -4.66 20.25 -17.75
C ARG A 38 -5.82 19.38 -17.28
N ASP A 39 -7.06 19.81 -17.47
CA ASP A 39 -8.26 19.06 -17.07
C ASP A 39 -8.33 17.70 -17.79
N LYS A 40 -7.98 17.69 -19.08
CA LYS A 40 -7.93 16.46 -19.89
C LYS A 40 -6.82 15.53 -19.41
N ASN A 41 -5.62 16.03 -19.13
CA ASN A 41 -4.53 15.24 -18.57
C ASN A 41 -4.88 14.70 -17.17
N ALA A 42 -5.58 15.49 -16.37
CA ALA A 42 -6.06 15.07 -15.07
C ALA A 42 -7.06 13.91 -15.20
N ALA A 43 -8.04 14.05 -16.10
CA ALA A 43 -9.03 13.01 -16.37
C ALA A 43 -8.44 11.71 -16.91
N LEU A 44 -7.43 11.79 -17.78
CA LEU A 44 -6.84 10.62 -18.44
C LEU A 44 -5.83 9.86 -17.56
N TYR A 45 -5.07 10.57 -16.73
CA TYR A 45 -3.91 10.00 -16.05
C TYR A 45 -3.92 10.21 -14.53
N VAL A 46 -4.19 11.42 -14.07
CA VAL A 46 -4.07 11.77 -12.65
C VAL A 46 -5.19 11.13 -11.83
N ASN A 47 -6.45 11.33 -12.23
CA ASN A 47 -7.60 10.84 -11.49
C ASN A 47 -7.61 9.31 -11.40
N PRO A 48 -7.40 8.55 -12.50
CA PRO A 48 -7.34 7.10 -12.40
C PRO A 48 -6.19 6.59 -11.53
N PHE A 49 -5.03 7.26 -11.55
CA PHE A 49 -3.92 6.90 -10.67
C PHE A 49 -4.23 7.17 -9.20
N ILE A 50 -4.82 8.33 -8.87
CA ILE A 50 -5.24 8.65 -7.50
C ILE A 50 -6.29 7.65 -7.01
N LEU A 51 -7.26 7.28 -7.86
CA LEU A 51 -8.28 6.28 -7.54
C LEU A 51 -7.65 4.90 -7.32
N ALA A 52 -6.78 4.43 -8.20
CA ALA A 52 -6.10 3.15 -8.03
C ALA A 52 -5.25 3.10 -6.74
N ALA A 53 -4.57 4.20 -6.41
CA ALA A 53 -3.81 4.32 -5.18
C ALA A 53 -4.71 4.35 -3.94
N GLU A 54 -5.88 5.02 -4.01
CA GLU A 54 -6.89 5.05 -2.95
C GLU A 54 -7.47 3.66 -2.73
N GLU A 55 -7.89 2.97 -3.78
CA GLU A 55 -8.51 1.65 -3.68
C GLU A 55 -7.53 0.64 -3.07
N LEU A 56 -6.27 0.66 -3.53
CA LEU A 56 -5.22 -0.17 -2.95
C LEU A 56 -4.99 0.18 -1.48
N GLN A 57 -4.85 1.46 -1.15
CA GLN A 57 -4.66 1.91 0.23
C GLN A 57 -5.82 1.44 1.13
N SER A 58 -7.05 1.66 0.69
CA SER A 58 -8.28 1.34 1.42
C SER A 58 -8.45 -0.16 1.59
N SER A 59 -8.16 -0.97 0.56
CA SER A 59 -8.19 -2.43 0.62
C SER A 59 -7.13 -2.98 1.57
N LEU A 60 -5.88 -2.50 1.48
CA LEU A 60 -4.83 -2.88 2.43
C LEU A 60 -5.16 -2.45 3.86
N TYR A 61 -5.70 -1.25 4.06
CA TYR A 61 -6.08 -0.80 5.39
C TYR A 61 -7.20 -1.64 6.00
N ARG A 62 -8.21 -2.03 5.20
CA ARG A 62 -9.30 -2.92 5.65
C ARG A 62 -8.76 -4.30 6.04
N TYR A 63 -7.90 -4.87 5.18
CA TYR A 63 -7.24 -6.16 5.41
C TYR A 63 -6.37 -6.14 6.68
N LEU A 64 -5.47 -5.17 6.79
CA LEU A 64 -4.56 -5.02 7.93
C LEU A 64 -5.30 -4.67 9.23
N SER A 65 -6.45 -4.01 9.13
CA SER A 65 -7.23 -3.63 10.31
C SER A 65 -8.06 -4.79 10.89
N GLY A 66 -8.13 -5.95 10.23
CA GLY A 66 -9.05 -7.02 10.64
C GLY A 66 -10.51 -6.57 10.73
N LYS A 67 -10.85 -5.43 10.10
CA LYS A 67 -12.22 -4.89 10.02
C LYS A 67 -13.01 -5.53 8.89
N GLN A 68 -12.40 -6.46 8.16
CA GLN A 68 -13.15 -7.43 7.38
C GLN A 68 -13.98 -8.25 8.36
N THR A 69 -15.25 -7.89 8.37
CA THR A 69 -16.30 -8.56 9.10
C THR A 69 -16.30 -10.04 8.72
N LYS A 70 -16.40 -10.88 9.75
CA LYS A 70 -17.00 -12.22 9.70
C LYS A 70 -18.42 -12.16 9.09
N THR A 71 -18.56 -11.82 7.81
CA THR A 71 -19.83 -11.81 7.07
C THR A 71 -19.94 -12.98 6.11
N LEU A 72 -19.07 -13.99 6.23
CA LEU A 72 -19.16 -15.23 5.47
C LEU A 72 -19.03 -16.44 6.41
N GLU A 73 -19.81 -16.44 7.49
CA GLU A 73 -20.32 -17.69 8.10
C GLU A 73 -21.48 -18.29 7.28
N ASN A 74 -21.80 -17.72 6.11
CA ASN A 74 -22.70 -18.36 5.15
C ASN A 74 -21.91 -19.27 4.20
N LYS A 75 -22.20 -20.56 4.35
CA LYS A 75 -21.64 -21.74 3.68
C LYS A 75 -21.81 -21.80 2.14
N ASP A 76 -22.08 -20.69 1.47
CA ASP A 76 -22.25 -20.61 0.01
C ASP A 76 -21.48 -19.42 -0.58
N SER A 77 -20.30 -19.07 -0.06
CA SER A 77 -19.46 -18.06 -0.70
C SER A 77 -18.97 -18.60 -2.04
N GLU A 78 -19.35 -17.96 -3.14
CA GLU A 78 -18.80 -18.24 -4.46
C GLU A 78 -17.27 -18.12 -4.40
N CYS A 79 -16.57 -19.25 -4.40
CA CYS A 79 -15.11 -19.25 -4.47
C CYS A 79 -14.72 -18.82 -5.89
N TYR A 80 -14.19 -17.61 -6.02
CA TYR A 80 -13.64 -17.12 -7.28
C TYR A 80 -12.25 -17.75 -7.48
N ALA A 81 -12.06 -18.49 -8.57
CA ALA A 81 -10.83 -19.23 -8.87
C ALA A 81 -10.32 -20.19 -7.76
N GLY A 82 -11.17 -20.60 -6.82
CA GLY A 82 -10.78 -21.42 -5.66
C GLY A 82 -10.19 -20.63 -4.49
N PHE A 83 -10.19 -19.30 -4.56
CA PHE A 83 -9.80 -18.37 -3.51
C PHE A 83 -10.99 -17.55 -3.01
N SER A 84 -10.82 -16.84 -1.89
CA SER A 84 -11.84 -15.88 -1.42
C SER A 84 -11.97 -14.69 -2.38
N SER A 85 -13.17 -14.11 -2.44
CA SER A 85 -13.43 -12.88 -3.21
C SER A 85 -12.51 -11.75 -2.76
N GLU A 86 -12.26 -11.71 -1.45
CA GLU A 86 -11.42 -10.72 -0.78
C GLU A 86 -9.97 -10.80 -1.23
N ALA A 87 -9.40 -12.02 -1.32
CA ALA A 87 -8.04 -12.22 -1.78
C ALA A 87 -7.87 -11.75 -3.22
N LEU A 88 -8.83 -12.09 -4.09
CA LEU A 88 -8.82 -11.67 -5.48
C LEU A 88 -8.98 -10.16 -5.65
N GLU A 89 -9.88 -9.53 -4.90
CA GLU A 89 -10.05 -8.07 -4.92
C GLU A 89 -8.76 -7.35 -4.50
N ILE A 90 -8.11 -7.78 -3.40
CA ILE A 90 -6.87 -7.17 -2.92
C ILE A 90 -5.76 -7.32 -3.96
N LEU A 91 -5.61 -8.52 -4.53
CA LEU A 91 -4.58 -8.73 -5.55
C LEU A 91 -4.87 -7.94 -6.83
N TYR A 92 -6.14 -7.89 -7.25
CA TYR A 92 -6.57 -7.11 -8.41
C TYR A 92 -6.18 -5.64 -8.24
N VAL A 93 -6.51 -5.01 -7.11
CA VAL A 93 -6.15 -3.59 -6.89
C VAL A 93 -4.63 -3.36 -6.81
N ILE A 94 -3.84 -4.33 -6.32
CA ILE A 94 -2.37 -4.26 -6.37
C ILE A 94 -1.89 -4.18 -7.83
N VAL A 95 -2.42 -5.05 -8.68
CA VAL A 95 -2.03 -5.16 -10.08
C VAL A 95 -2.48 -3.93 -10.89
N ILE A 96 -3.69 -3.43 -10.65
CA ILE A 96 -4.18 -2.19 -11.26
C ILE A 96 -3.32 -1.00 -10.85
N TYR A 97 -2.91 -0.90 -9.58
CA TYR A 97 -1.96 0.11 -9.13
C TYR A 97 -0.63 0.03 -9.88
N PHE A 98 -0.08 -1.18 -10.11
CA PHE A 98 1.15 -1.31 -10.90
C PHE A 98 1.01 -0.72 -12.31
N GLY A 99 -0.12 -0.98 -12.99
CA GLY A 99 -0.38 -0.42 -14.31
C GLY A 99 -0.48 1.10 -14.30
N TRP A 100 -1.28 1.66 -13.40
CA TRP A 100 -1.43 3.13 -13.31
C TRP A 100 -0.16 3.83 -12.84
N SER A 101 0.64 3.21 -11.97
CA SER A 101 1.94 3.75 -11.56
C SER A 101 2.92 3.86 -12.74
N LEU A 102 2.85 2.92 -13.70
CA LEU A 102 3.65 2.99 -14.92
C LEU A 102 3.14 4.09 -15.86
N ILE A 103 1.82 4.19 -16.02
CA ILE A 103 1.17 5.18 -16.90
C ILE A 103 1.44 6.60 -16.42
N ILE A 104 1.24 6.87 -15.12
CA ILE A 104 1.44 8.21 -14.57
C ILE A 104 2.90 8.66 -14.68
N TYR A 105 3.86 7.73 -14.57
CA TYR A 105 5.27 8.02 -14.72
C TYR A 105 5.67 8.31 -16.17
N ARG A 106 4.95 7.74 -17.14
CA ARG A 106 5.29 7.83 -18.56
C ARG A 106 4.54 8.94 -19.29
N TYR A 107 3.27 9.14 -18.95
CA TYR A 107 2.35 10.03 -19.65
C TYR A 107 1.77 11.13 -18.75
N GLY A 108 1.85 10.94 -17.42
CA GLY A 108 1.28 11.88 -16.47
C GLY A 108 2.12 13.14 -16.22
N PRO A 109 1.54 14.15 -15.55
CA PRO A 109 2.22 15.40 -15.23
C PRO A 109 3.30 15.27 -14.15
N TYR A 110 3.41 14.12 -13.47
CA TYR A 110 4.32 13.90 -12.35
C TYR A 110 5.68 13.30 -12.72
N THR A 111 6.00 13.20 -14.00
CA THR A 111 7.29 12.67 -14.50
C THR A 111 8.54 13.36 -13.94
N ARG A 112 8.40 14.59 -13.43
CA ARG A 112 9.47 15.39 -12.81
C ARG A 112 9.21 15.73 -11.34
N ASP A 113 8.12 15.25 -10.76
CA ASP A 113 7.80 15.52 -9.37
C ASP A 113 8.63 14.62 -8.44
N LYS A 114 9.64 15.21 -7.79
CA LYS A 114 10.56 14.46 -6.92
C LYS A 114 9.85 13.68 -5.83
N ARG A 115 8.77 14.21 -5.26
CA ARG A 115 8.09 13.60 -4.12
C ARG A 115 7.19 12.45 -4.57
N VAL A 116 6.48 12.60 -5.68
CA VAL A 116 5.72 11.50 -6.29
C VAL A 116 6.67 10.37 -6.69
N ILE A 117 7.79 10.70 -7.35
CA ILE A 117 8.80 9.72 -7.76
C ILE A 117 9.35 8.99 -6.53
N GLU A 118 9.72 9.71 -5.47
CA GLU A 118 10.25 9.12 -4.24
C GLU A 118 9.24 8.15 -3.60
N LEU A 119 7.99 8.57 -3.42
CA LEU A 119 6.97 7.77 -2.75
C LEU A 119 6.53 6.57 -3.59
N ALA A 120 6.30 6.76 -4.89
CA ALA A 120 5.99 5.66 -5.81
C ALA A 120 7.13 4.63 -5.86
N ARG A 121 8.38 5.10 -5.88
CA ARG A 121 9.56 4.23 -5.85
C ARG A 121 9.66 3.45 -4.54
N LYS A 122 9.43 4.08 -3.38
CA LYS A 122 9.39 3.37 -2.09
C LYS A 122 8.34 2.27 -2.07
N ILE A 123 7.17 2.50 -2.66
CA ILE A 123 6.12 1.48 -2.78
C ILE A 123 6.63 0.31 -3.63
N SER A 124 7.14 0.56 -4.84
CA SER A 124 7.66 -0.49 -5.72
C SER A 124 8.86 -1.22 -5.15
N GLU A 125 9.79 -0.52 -4.50
CA GLU A 125 10.93 -1.11 -3.78
C GLU A 125 10.44 -2.00 -2.64
N THR A 126 9.41 -1.60 -1.89
CA THR A 126 8.87 -2.41 -0.80
C THR A 126 8.25 -3.71 -1.31
N PHE A 127 7.62 -3.72 -2.49
CA PHE A 127 7.17 -4.96 -3.13
C PHE A 127 8.34 -5.83 -3.62
N ALA A 128 9.43 -5.22 -4.10
CA ALA A 128 10.56 -5.93 -4.70
C ALA A 128 11.70 -6.26 -3.72
N ASN A 129 11.64 -5.79 -2.48
CA ASN A 129 12.72 -5.97 -1.51
C ASN A 129 12.68 -7.40 -0.94
N SER A 130 13.71 -8.18 -1.23
CA SER A 130 13.95 -9.54 -0.71
C SER A 130 15.05 -9.59 0.36
N ASP A 131 15.67 -8.45 0.67
CA ASP A 131 16.77 -8.37 1.65
C ASP A 131 16.23 -8.07 3.05
N GLU A 132 15.22 -7.20 3.14
CA GLU A 132 14.55 -6.84 4.39
C GLU A 132 13.38 -7.77 4.74
N PHE A 133 12.91 -8.53 3.76
CA PHE A 133 11.77 -9.45 3.80
C PHE A 133 12.24 -10.77 3.19
N SER A 134 11.85 -11.92 3.76
CA SER A 134 12.25 -13.20 3.16
C SER A 134 11.73 -13.28 1.72
N SER A 135 12.52 -13.83 0.78
CA SER A 135 12.04 -14.08 -0.59
C SER A 135 10.89 -15.09 -0.66
N GLU A 136 10.66 -15.83 0.42
CA GLU A 136 9.53 -16.74 0.62
C GLU A 136 8.33 -16.05 1.28
N GLU A 137 8.46 -14.77 1.64
CA GLU A 137 7.39 -13.96 2.21
C GLU A 137 6.43 -13.53 1.10
N ALA A 138 5.13 -13.74 1.33
CA ALA A 138 4.09 -13.37 0.38
C ALA A 138 4.14 -11.89 -0.01
N PHE A 139 3.48 -11.56 -1.13
CA PHE A 139 3.47 -10.22 -1.72
C PHE A 139 4.84 -9.71 -2.20
N TYR A 140 5.80 -10.60 -2.44
CA TYR A 140 6.98 -10.27 -3.21
C TYR A 140 6.61 -10.14 -4.69
N PHE A 141 6.93 -9.00 -5.31
CA PHE A 141 6.82 -8.78 -6.75
C PHE A 141 8.04 -8.00 -7.22
N SER A 142 8.89 -8.63 -8.03
CA SER A 142 10.04 -7.96 -8.64
C SER A 142 9.59 -6.80 -9.56
N PHE A 143 10.47 -5.85 -9.83
CA PHE A 143 10.15 -4.73 -10.74
C PHE A 143 9.67 -5.21 -12.13
N SER A 144 10.26 -6.29 -12.64
CA SER A 144 9.87 -6.88 -13.92
C SER A 144 8.44 -7.44 -13.88
N GLU A 145 8.07 -8.10 -12.78
CA GLU A 145 6.72 -8.62 -12.57
C GLU A 145 5.71 -7.49 -12.39
N GLN A 146 6.01 -6.50 -11.54
CA GLN A 146 5.16 -5.32 -11.36
C GLN A 146 4.83 -4.68 -12.73
N ARG A 147 5.86 -4.46 -13.55
CA ARG A 147 5.69 -3.88 -14.89
C ARG A 147 4.87 -4.78 -15.82
N ALA A 148 5.15 -6.06 -15.85
CA ALA A 148 4.47 -7.00 -16.75
C ALA A 148 3.00 -7.19 -16.36
N LEU A 149 2.70 -7.30 -15.06
CA LEU A 149 1.34 -7.35 -14.53
C LEU A 149 0.59 -6.05 -14.81
N GLY A 150 1.21 -4.89 -14.55
CA GLY A 150 0.60 -3.61 -14.84
C GLY A 150 0.24 -3.42 -16.32
N LEU A 151 1.15 -3.78 -17.24
CA LEU A 151 0.90 -3.73 -18.68
C LEU A 151 -0.15 -4.74 -19.17
N ARG A 152 -0.34 -5.84 -18.43
CA ARG A 152 -1.30 -6.88 -18.79
C ARG A 152 -2.73 -6.48 -18.46
N PHE A 153 -2.92 -5.78 -17.36
CA PHE A 153 -4.25 -5.52 -16.79
C PHE A 153 -4.69 -4.06 -16.85
N VAL A 154 -3.81 -3.16 -17.28
CA VAL A 154 -4.19 -1.80 -17.69
C VAL A 154 -3.82 -1.63 -19.15
N GLU A 155 -4.83 -1.78 -20.01
CA GLU A 155 -4.67 -1.75 -21.45
C GLU A 155 -4.73 -0.31 -21.98
N GLY A 156 -3.96 -0.03 -23.02
CA GLY A 156 -4.11 1.21 -23.78
C GLY A 156 -5.27 1.09 -24.76
N LEU A 157 -6.19 2.05 -24.73
CA LEU A 157 -7.19 2.26 -25.78
C LEU A 157 -6.43 2.61 -27.07
N SER A 158 -6.24 1.61 -27.93
CA SER A 158 -5.74 1.83 -29.27
C SER A 158 -6.76 2.69 -30.04
N PRO A 159 -6.35 3.68 -30.86
CA PRO A 159 -7.25 4.56 -31.61
C PRO A 159 -8.13 3.85 -32.66
N THR A 160 -8.12 2.52 -32.69
CA THR A 160 -8.95 1.68 -33.57
C THR A 160 -10.30 1.29 -32.98
N SER A 161 -10.56 1.52 -31.69
CA SER A 161 -11.89 1.30 -31.11
C SER A 161 -12.70 2.60 -31.11
N PHE A 162 -13.63 2.65 -32.06
CA PHE A 162 -14.69 3.63 -32.31
C PHE A 162 -14.31 4.94 -33.03
N ILE A 163 -14.48 4.88 -34.35
CA ILE A 163 -15.10 5.87 -35.26
C ILE A 163 -14.67 7.34 -35.07
N GLU A 164 -14.16 7.88 -36.18
CA GLU A 164 -13.93 9.29 -36.50
C GLU A 164 -12.59 9.91 -36.03
N GLU A 165 -11.71 10.01 -37.02
CA GLU A 165 -10.83 11.15 -37.33
C GLU A 165 -10.97 12.35 -36.38
N SER A 166 -10.35 12.26 -35.21
CA SER A 166 -9.91 13.43 -34.49
C SER A 166 -8.50 13.15 -33.97
N LYS A 167 -7.64 14.15 -34.13
CA LYS A 167 -6.23 14.19 -33.72
C LYS A 167 -6.08 14.02 -32.20
N SER A 168 -6.38 12.85 -31.65
CA SER A 168 -5.97 12.54 -30.28
C SER A 168 -4.51 12.13 -30.30
N ILE A 169 -3.62 13.05 -29.91
CA ILE A 169 -2.20 12.76 -29.63
C ILE A 169 -2.07 11.87 -28.37
N PHE A 170 -3.17 11.65 -27.64
CA PHE A 170 -3.18 11.01 -26.33
C PHE A 170 -3.75 9.60 -26.38
N THR A 171 -3.04 8.66 -25.77
CA THR A 171 -3.50 7.28 -25.52
C THR A 171 -4.35 7.29 -24.25
N GLY A 172 -5.61 6.84 -24.34
CA GLY A 172 -6.43 6.55 -23.17
C GLY A 172 -6.07 5.18 -22.59
N PHE A 173 -6.29 4.97 -21.30
CA PHE A 173 -6.02 3.68 -20.65
C PHE A 173 -7.22 3.26 -19.81
N GLU A 174 -7.48 1.96 -19.74
CA GLU A 174 -8.55 1.38 -18.93
C GLU A 174 -8.06 0.11 -18.25
N SER A 175 -8.47 -0.08 -16.99
CA SER A 175 -8.26 -1.34 -16.27
C SER A 175 -9.20 -2.41 -16.78
N VAL A 176 -8.72 -3.64 -16.94
CA VAL A 176 -9.63 -4.78 -17.21
C VAL A 176 -10.60 -4.97 -16.05
N SER A 177 -11.74 -5.62 -16.29
CA SER A 177 -12.66 -5.95 -15.19
C SER A 177 -12.10 -7.02 -14.26
N LEU A 178 -12.55 -7.03 -13.00
CA LEU A 178 -12.22 -8.08 -12.02
C LEU A 178 -12.57 -9.49 -12.55
N TYR A 179 -13.68 -9.62 -13.28
CA TYR A 179 -14.10 -10.87 -13.93
C TYR A 179 -13.06 -11.35 -14.96
N HIS A 180 -12.54 -10.45 -15.79
CA HIS A 180 -11.52 -10.80 -16.79
C HIS A 180 -10.19 -11.16 -16.12
N PHE A 181 -9.82 -10.44 -15.06
CA PHE A 181 -8.66 -10.76 -14.23
C PHE A 181 -8.76 -12.17 -13.64
N GLU A 182 -9.92 -12.53 -13.10
CA GLU A 182 -10.18 -13.86 -12.55
C GLU A 182 -10.06 -14.97 -13.61
N GLU A 183 -10.70 -14.81 -14.77
CA GLU A 183 -10.63 -15.75 -15.88
C GLU A 183 -9.18 -15.99 -16.33
N GLU A 184 -8.37 -14.92 -16.35
CA GLU A 184 -6.96 -15.01 -16.71
C GLU A 184 -6.16 -15.83 -15.69
N ILE A 185 -6.38 -15.62 -14.39
CA ILE A 185 -5.73 -16.39 -13.32
C ILE A 185 -6.17 -17.86 -13.33
N LYS A 186 -7.45 -18.14 -13.63
CA LYS A 186 -7.99 -19.50 -13.70
C LYS A 186 -7.40 -20.33 -14.84
N SER A 187 -7.03 -19.70 -15.95
CA SER A 187 -6.64 -20.42 -17.16
C SER A 187 -5.52 -21.43 -16.87
N SER A 188 -5.73 -22.71 -17.22
CA SER A 188 -4.82 -23.80 -16.83
C SER A 188 -3.38 -23.65 -17.36
N ARG A 189 -3.18 -22.81 -18.37
CA ARG A 189 -1.84 -22.43 -18.88
C ARG A 189 -1.10 -21.49 -17.94
N ASN A 190 -1.81 -20.63 -17.22
CA ASN A 190 -1.25 -19.66 -16.29
C ASN A 190 -1.02 -20.27 -14.90
N GLN A 191 -1.80 -21.27 -14.52
CA GLN A 191 -1.65 -22.01 -13.25
C GLN A 191 -0.27 -22.67 -13.06
N LEU A 192 0.48 -22.96 -14.13
CA LEU A 192 1.82 -23.56 -14.03
C LEU A 192 2.93 -22.60 -14.48
N SER A 193 2.58 -21.37 -14.85
CA SER A 193 3.55 -20.39 -15.30
C SER A 193 4.29 -19.78 -14.12
N ALA A 194 5.61 -19.68 -14.24
CA ALA A 194 6.47 -19.00 -13.27
C ALA A 194 6.02 -17.56 -13.01
N PHE A 195 5.38 -16.92 -14.00
CA PHE A 195 4.87 -15.55 -13.91
C PHE A 195 3.76 -15.36 -12.87
N TYR A 196 3.01 -16.43 -12.55
CA TYR A 196 1.85 -16.38 -11.65
C TYR A 196 2.13 -17.05 -10.29
N ILE A 197 3.38 -17.41 -9.98
CA ILE A 197 3.75 -18.01 -8.68
C ILE A 197 3.49 -17.00 -7.54
N ASN A 198 4.09 -15.82 -7.62
CA ASN A 198 3.95 -14.77 -6.61
C ASN A 198 2.50 -14.29 -6.43
N ILE A 199 1.69 -14.34 -7.50
CA ILE A 199 0.24 -14.10 -7.44
C ILE A 199 -0.44 -15.11 -6.54
N ARG A 200 -0.14 -16.41 -6.72
CA ARG A 200 -0.75 -17.47 -5.92
C ARG A 200 -0.27 -17.43 -4.48
N ASP A 201 1.02 -17.15 -4.25
CA ASP A 201 1.56 -17.04 -2.89
C ASP A 201 0.90 -15.88 -2.15
N ALA A 202 0.67 -14.74 -2.83
CA ALA A 202 -0.10 -13.63 -2.28
C ALA A 202 -1.56 -14.03 -1.97
N LEU A 203 -2.26 -14.72 -2.89
CA LEU A 203 -3.64 -15.17 -2.68
C LEU A 203 -3.74 -16.18 -1.51
N HIS A 204 -2.84 -17.16 -1.46
CA HIS A 204 -2.78 -18.13 -0.36
C HIS A 204 -2.48 -17.47 0.99
N SER A 205 -1.63 -16.44 1.02
CA SER A 205 -1.34 -15.68 2.24
C SER A 205 -2.57 -14.90 2.74
N ILE A 206 -3.43 -14.41 1.84
CA ILE A 206 -4.67 -13.74 2.23
C ILE A 206 -5.72 -14.75 2.72
N ASP A 207 -5.87 -15.89 2.04
CA ASP A 207 -6.91 -16.86 2.36
C ASP A 207 -6.62 -17.70 3.61
N ASN A 208 -5.36 -18.08 3.83
CA ASN A 208 -4.95 -18.85 5.00
C ASN A 208 -4.76 -17.97 6.25
N TYR A 209 -5.46 -16.84 6.29
CA TYR A 209 -5.32 -15.78 7.28
C TYR A 209 -5.47 -16.29 8.72
N ASN A 210 -4.41 -16.17 9.52
CA ASN A 210 -4.51 -16.17 10.98
C ASN A 210 -4.20 -14.76 11.55
N VAL A 211 -5.09 -14.23 12.40
CA VAL A 211 -5.14 -12.80 12.82
C VAL A 211 -3.89 -12.31 13.56
N ILE A 212 -3.13 -13.21 14.19
CA ILE A 212 -2.05 -12.85 15.14
C ILE A 212 -0.68 -13.31 14.66
N GLU A 213 -0.62 -14.47 13.98
CA GLU A 213 0.65 -15.15 13.72
C GLU A 213 1.45 -14.55 12.55
N ASP A 214 0.80 -13.85 11.61
CA ASP A 214 1.41 -13.34 10.37
C ASP A 214 1.71 -11.82 10.39
N LEU A 215 1.70 -11.18 11.56
CA LEU A 215 1.93 -9.72 11.63
C LEU A 215 3.36 -9.34 11.22
N ILE A 216 4.33 -10.26 11.37
CA ILE A 216 5.70 -10.12 10.85
C ILE A 216 5.69 -10.18 9.32
N GLU A 217 4.94 -11.12 8.73
CA GLU A 217 4.78 -11.32 7.28
C GLU A 217 3.98 -10.19 6.60
N ARG A 218 3.36 -9.30 7.39
CA ARG A 218 2.59 -8.15 6.89
C ARG A 218 3.30 -6.83 7.01
N ARG A 219 4.53 -6.84 7.52
CA ARG A 219 5.35 -5.62 7.61
C ARG A 219 5.49 -4.97 6.24
N ARG A 220 5.64 -5.78 5.16
CA ARG A 220 5.65 -5.31 3.77
C ARG A 220 4.39 -4.50 3.44
N LEU A 221 3.21 -5.07 3.68
CA LEU A 221 1.93 -4.42 3.38
C LEU A 221 1.65 -3.20 4.25
N VAL A 222 2.08 -3.20 5.52
CA VAL A 222 1.97 -2.03 6.41
C VAL A 222 2.77 -0.86 5.87
N LEU A 223 4.02 -1.10 5.44
CA LEU A 223 4.86 -0.07 4.85
C LEU A 223 4.26 0.46 3.54
N ILE A 224 3.81 -0.44 2.66
CA ILE A 224 3.13 -0.07 1.42
C ILE A 224 1.91 0.81 1.69
N GLN A 225 1.02 0.40 2.60
CA GLN A 225 -0.16 1.18 2.96
C GLN A 225 0.22 2.56 3.51
N ASN A 226 1.24 2.64 4.37
CA ASN A 226 1.71 3.91 4.91
C ASN A 226 2.27 4.83 3.82
N PHE A 227 3.05 4.30 2.86
CA PHE A 227 3.57 5.07 1.73
C PHE A 227 2.46 5.51 0.78
N LEU A 228 1.43 4.69 0.56
CA LEU A 228 0.25 5.08 -0.21
C LEU A 228 -0.52 6.22 0.46
N VAL A 229 -0.66 6.20 1.80
CA VAL A 229 -1.25 7.34 2.54
C VAL A 229 -0.44 8.61 2.31
N ASP A 230 0.89 8.53 2.41
CA ASP A 230 1.76 9.69 2.19
C ASP A 230 1.69 10.20 0.74
N LEU A 231 1.63 9.28 -0.23
CA LEU A 231 1.48 9.59 -1.66
C LEU A 231 0.15 10.29 -1.94
N LEU A 232 -0.95 9.73 -1.47
CA LEU A 232 -2.29 10.27 -1.67
C LEU A 232 -2.43 11.65 -1.03
N ASN A 233 -1.97 11.83 0.21
CA ASN A 233 -2.04 13.12 0.86
C ASN A 233 -1.25 14.20 0.08
N TYR A 234 -0.07 13.86 -0.45
CA TYR A 234 0.71 14.77 -1.27
C TYR A 234 0.03 15.10 -2.61
N LEU A 235 -0.51 14.09 -3.30
CA LEU A 235 -1.21 14.28 -4.57
C LEU A 235 -2.48 15.11 -4.40
N GLU A 236 -3.28 14.83 -3.39
CA GLU A 236 -4.52 15.57 -3.10
C GLU A 236 -4.27 17.02 -2.67
N GLU A 237 -3.22 17.27 -1.86
CA GLU A 237 -2.79 18.63 -1.54
C GLU A 237 -2.38 19.40 -2.79
N LYS A 238 -1.67 18.72 -3.70
CA LYS A 238 -1.18 19.31 -4.94
C LYS A 238 -2.30 19.59 -5.95
N GLU A 239 -3.25 18.67 -6.08
CA GLU A 239 -4.37 18.78 -7.03
C GLU A 239 -5.56 19.57 -6.46
N GLY A 240 -5.58 19.83 -5.14
CA GLY A 240 -6.59 20.67 -4.50
C GLY A 240 -7.94 19.98 -4.27
N PHE A 241 -8.00 18.65 -4.32
CA PHE A 241 -9.20 17.88 -4.02
C PHE A 241 -8.89 16.62 -3.21
N SER A 242 -9.90 16.07 -2.53
CA SER A 242 -9.80 14.81 -1.79
C SER A 242 -10.75 13.77 -2.37
N VAL A 243 -10.25 12.57 -2.65
CA VAL A 243 -11.09 11.42 -3.04
C VAL A 243 -11.64 10.67 -1.81
N SER A 244 -11.04 10.87 -0.63
CA SER A 244 -11.54 10.25 0.60
C SER A 244 -12.46 11.19 1.38
N ILE A 245 -13.54 10.64 1.92
CA ILE A 245 -14.47 11.34 2.82
C ILE A 245 -13.84 11.54 4.21
N LYS A 246 -12.93 10.64 4.62
CA LYS A 246 -12.31 10.64 5.95
C LYS A 246 -10.81 10.79 5.83
N ALA A 247 -10.20 11.42 6.83
CA ALA A 247 -8.74 11.45 6.93
C ALA A 247 -8.17 10.03 6.95
N ARG A 248 -7.22 9.77 6.05
CA ARG A 248 -6.53 8.48 5.96
C ARG A 248 -5.71 8.24 7.21
N GLN A 249 -5.63 6.98 7.63
CA GLN A 249 -4.85 6.57 8.79
C GLN A 249 -3.77 5.58 8.36
N LYS A 250 -2.59 5.74 8.94
CA LYS A 250 -1.49 4.79 8.79
C LYS A 250 -1.79 3.50 9.56
N SER A 251 -1.57 2.36 8.93
CA SER A 251 -1.83 1.04 9.52
C SER A 251 -1.03 0.79 10.79
N GLU A 252 0.17 1.37 10.94
CA GLU A 252 1.02 1.17 12.13
C GLU A 252 0.33 1.59 13.44
N VAL A 253 -0.44 2.68 13.43
CA VAL A 253 -1.19 3.13 14.62
C VAL A 253 -2.26 2.12 15.01
N TYR A 254 -2.90 1.52 14.01
CA TYR A 254 -3.97 0.56 14.22
C TYR A 254 -3.42 -0.82 14.59
N VAL A 255 -2.36 -1.31 13.92
CA VAL A 255 -1.67 -2.56 14.25
C VAL A 255 -1.10 -2.50 15.67
N LYS A 256 -0.44 -1.39 16.05
CA LYS A 256 0.01 -1.18 17.44
C LYS A 256 -1.16 -1.18 18.42
N ARG A 257 -2.30 -0.58 18.06
CA ARG A 257 -3.50 -0.59 18.91
C ARG A 257 -4.09 -1.99 19.03
N LEU A 258 -4.13 -2.78 17.96
CA LEU A 258 -4.55 -4.19 17.97
C LEU A 258 -3.65 -5.02 18.88
N LEU A 259 -2.33 -4.93 18.67
CA LEU A 259 -1.31 -5.58 19.50
C LEU A 259 -1.45 -5.19 20.98
N ASN A 260 -1.64 -3.89 21.26
CA ASN A 260 -1.81 -3.40 22.63
C ASN A 260 -3.18 -3.75 23.23
N SER A 261 -4.24 -3.84 22.42
CA SER A 261 -5.59 -4.25 22.85
C SER A 261 -5.70 -5.75 23.11
N ARG A 262 -4.75 -6.53 22.59
CA ARG A 262 -4.55 -7.97 22.86
C ARG A 262 -3.38 -8.28 23.79
N LYS A 263 -2.76 -7.28 24.42
CA LYS A 263 -2.11 -7.50 25.73
C LYS A 263 -3.21 -7.83 26.74
N SER A 264 -3.92 -8.95 26.57
CA SER A 264 -4.54 -9.63 27.69
C SER A 264 -3.41 -10.29 28.46
N GLU A 265 -3.59 -10.44 29.77
CA GLU A 265 -2.70 -11.20 30.65
C GLU A 265 -2.59 -12.70 30.28
N ASP A 266 -3.05 -13.11 29.09
CA ASP A 266 -3.10 -14.50 28.63
C ASP A 266 -1.94 -14.92 27.70
N ASP A 267 -1.18 -13.99 27.11
CA ASP A 267 -0.04 -14.37 26.23
C ASP A 267 1.19 -14.83 27.02
N TYR A 268 1.32 -14.33 28.24
CA TYR A 268 2.24 -14.90 29.22
C TYR A 268 1.63 -14.86 30.61
N ARG A 269 1.86 -15.92 31.38
CA ARG A 269 1.43 -16.01 32.77
C ARG A 269 2.64 -16.25 33.65
N ILE A 270 2.83 -15.41 34.67
CA ILE A 270 3.81 -15.66 35.72
C ILE A 270 3.28 -16.81 36.58
N MET A 271 3.84 -18.00 36.40
CA MET A 271 3.45 -19.21 37.12
C MET A 271 3.95 -19.17 38.56
N HIS A 272 5.22 -18.77 38.74
CA HIS A 272 5.85 -18.62 40.05
C HIS A 272 6.94 -17.56 39.98
N HIS A 273 7.07 -16.77 41.04
CA HIS A 273 8.18 -15.84 41.17
C HIS A 273 8.69 -15.74 42.61
N THR A 274 9.90 -16.25 42.82
CA THR A 274 10.69 -16.20 44.04
C THR A 274 11.95 -15.35 43.82
N PRO A 275 12.59 -14.80 44.87
CA PRO A 275 13.87 -14.11 44.74
C PRO A 275 14.88 -14.96 43.96
N GLY A 276 15.41 -14.39 42.86
CA GLY A 276 16.39 -15.01 41.98
C GLY A 276 15.85 -16.08 41.01
N ARG A 277 14.52 -16.30 40.94
CA ARG A 277 13.92 -17.21 39.97
C ARG A 277 12.49 -16.82 39.59
N ILE A 278 12.24 -16.64 38.30
CA ILE A 278 10.89 -16.50 37.74
C ILE A 278 10.57 -17.66 36.80
N ARG A 279 9.33 -18.14 36.85
CA ARG A 279 8.77 -19.12 35.92
C ARG A 279 7.59 -18.51 35.20
N LEU A 280 7.64 -18.59 33.88
CA LEU A 280 6.63 -18.05 32.98
C LEU A 280 6.03 -19.21 32.19
N TRP A 281 4.78 -19.05 31.83
CA TRP A 281 4.13 -19.78 30.75
C TRP A 281 3.92 -18.78 29.61
N ILE A 282 4.26 -19.13 28.37
CA ILE A 282 4.10 -18.29 27.18
C ILE A 282 3.52 -19.16 26.07
N SER A 283 2.29 -18.87 25.66
CA SER A 283 1.51 -19.64 24.68
C SER A 283 2.30 -19.95 23.40
N ASN A 284 3.02 -18.96 22.89
CA ASN A 284 3.74 -19.01 21.61
C ASN A 284 4.97 -19.95 21.58
N LEU A 285 5.46 -20.43 22.73
CA LEU A 285 6.60 -21.35 22.79
C LEU A 285 6.28 -22.75 22.28
N TYR A 286 5.02 -23.16 22.29
CA TYR A 286 4.64 -24.54 21.96
C TYR A 286 4.79 -24.84 20.46
N HIS A 287 4.57 -23.83 19.60
CA HIS A 287 4.50 -24.01 18.14
C HIS A 287 5.67 -23.37 17.37
N ARG A 288 6.53 -22.57 18.02
CA ARG A 288 7.53 -21.73 17.34
C ARG A 288 8.93 -21.90 17.91
N GLU A 289 9.68 -22.86 17.36
CA GLU A 289 11.05 -23.16 17.79
C GLU A 289 12.02 -21.99 17.52
N SER A 290 11.87 -21.30 16.39
CA SER A 290 12.67 -20.11 16.04
C SER A 290 12.46 -18.96 17.04
N TYR A 291 11.21 -18.69 17.44
CA TYR A 291 10.87 -17.71 18.47
C TYR A 291 11.51 -18.08 19.82
N ALA A 292 11.45 -19.35 20.21
CA ALA A 292 12.03 -19.81 21.47
C ALA A 292 13.55 -19.63 21.50
N MET A 293 14.27 -19.94 20.41
CA MET A 293 15.71 -19.73 20.32
C MET A 293 16.07 -18.24 20.41
N GLN A 294 15.33 -17.36 19.73
CA GLN A 294 15.55 -15.91 19.78
C GLN A 294 15.29 -15.35 21.18
N LEU A 295 14.16 -15.72 21.80
CA LEU A 295 13.81 -15.30 23.15
C LEU A 295 14.82 -15.81 24.18
N GLN A 296 15.32 -17.03 24.03
CA GLN A 296 16.35 -17.57 24.92
C GLN A 296 17.63 -16.74 24.85
N SER A 297 18.12 -16.48 23.64
CA SER A 297 19.32 -15.67 23.41
C SER A 297 19.16 -14.25 23.99
N LEU A 298 17.99 -13.64 23.79
CA LEU A 298 17.71 -12.29 24.29
C LEU A 298 17.69 -12.26 25.83
N LEU A 299 17.03 -13.23 26.46
CA LEU A 299 16.98 -13.35 27.91
C LEU A 299 18.37 -13.64 28.53
N GLU A 300 19.17 -14.51 27.90
CA GLU A 300 20.55 -14.80 28.32
C GLU A 300 21.47 -13.59 28.17
N SER A 301 21.15 -12.64 27.27
CA SER A 301 21.92 -11.40 27.09
C SER A 301 21.71 -10.35 28.19
N LEU A 302 20.67 -10.50 29.02
CA LEU A 302 20.38 -9.56 30.10
C LEU A 302 21.44 -9.67 31.20
N ALA A 303 22.05 -8.54 31.58
CA ALA A 303 23.20 -8.47 32.51
C ALA A 303 22.96 -9.10 33.90
N ASN A 304 21.69 -9.31 34.25
CA ASN A 304 21.23 -9.78 35.54
C ASN A 304 20.56 -11.16 35.49
N VAL A 305 20.58 -11.82 34.32
CA VAL A 305 20.15 -13.20 34.12
C VAL A 305 21.36 -14.13 34.23
N GLU A 306 21.24 -15.18 35.06
CA GLU A 306 22.29 -16.17 35.27
C GLU A 306 22.12 -17.41 34.38
N ALA A 307 20.86 -17.80 34.14
CA ALA A 307 20.53 -18.95 33.30
C ALA A 307 19.08 -18.90 32.85
N VAL A 308 18.83 -19.35 31.62
CA VAL A 308 17.49 -19.56 31.08
C VAL A 308 17.31 -21.05 30.78
N LYS A 309 16.14 -21.59 31.10
CA LYS A 309 15.73 -22.94 30.70
C LYS A 309 14.34 -22.90 30.10
N MET A 310 14.20 -23.45 28.90
CA MET A 310 12.92 -23.54 28.20
C MET A 310 12.44 -24.99 28.15
N ASN A 311 11.12 -25.16 28.24
CA ASN A 311 10.42 -26.42 28.00
C ASN A 311 9.28 -26.13 27.02
N LEU A 312 9.54 -26.41 25.74
CA LEU A 312 8.63 -26.13 24.61
C LEU A 312 7.30 -26.89 24.75
N PRO A 313 7.27 -28.22 25.03
CA PRO A 313 6.01 -28.94 25.23
C PRO A 313 5.12 -28.38 26.35
N ALA A 314 5.72 -27.76 27.36
CA ALA A 314 5.01 -27.15 28.47
C ALA A 314 4.79 -25.64 28.30
N ALA A 315 5.20 -25.06 27.16
CA ALA A 315 5.18 -23.62 26.90
C ALA A 315 5.78 -22.81 28.08
N SER A 316 6.83 -23.32 28.72
CA SER A 316 7.32 -22.79 30.00
C SER A 316 8.78 -22.37 29.96
N ILE A 317 9.07 -21.20 30.51
CA ILE A 317 10.42 -20.67 30.70
C ILE A 317 10.70 -20.55 32.19
N ILE A 318 11.92 -20.95 32.59
CA ILE A 318 12.46 -20.69 33.91
C ILE A 318 13.70 -19.80 33.74
N ILE A 319 13.69 -18.65 34.37
CA ILE A 319 14.79 -17.68 34.34
C ILE A 319 15.35 -17.58 35.76
N LYS A 320 16.65 -17.84 35.91
CA LYS A 320 17.40 -17.55 37.11
C LYS A 320 18.06 -16.19 36.95
N TYR A 321 17.97 -15.35 37.97
CA TYR A 321 18.47 -13.99 37.93
C TYR A 321 19.09 -13.60 39.26
N ASN A 322 19.90 -12.54 39.26
CA ASN A 322 20.55 -12.05 40.47
C ASN A 322 19.49 -11.46 41.44
N PRO A 323 19.31 -12.03 42.65
CA PRO A 323 18.28 -11.59 43.61
C PRO A 323 18.51 -10.20 44.21
N VAL A 324 19.64 -9.54 43.89
CA VAL A 324 19.89 -8.13 44.26
C VAL A 324 18.87 -7.19 43.59
N ILE A 325 18.30 -7.57 42.44
CA ILE A 325 17.27 -6.77 41.78
C ILE A 325 15.90 -7.02 42.41
N PRO A 326 15.13 -5.97 42.75
CA PRO A 326 13.78 -6.12 43.25
C PRO A 326 12.88 -6.91 42.29
N LYS A 327 12.08 -7.81 42.86
CA LYS A 327 11.14 -8.69 42.17
C LYS A 327 10.32 -7.95 41.08
N SER A 328 9.70 -6.84 41.43
CA SER A 328 8.85 -6.04 40.54
C SER A 328 9.63 -5.41 39.37
N LYS A 329 10.87 -4.98 39.62
CA LYS A 329 11.74 -4.38 38.61
C LYS A 329 12.20 -5.44 37.60
N PHE A 330 12.51 -6.63 38.08
CA PHE A 330 12.85 -7.75 37.19
C PHE A 330 11.65 -8.24 36.38
N GLU A 331 10.45 -8.31 36.99
CA GLU A 331 9.21 -8.61 36.24
C GLU A 331 9.01 -7.63 35.09
N GLN A 332 9.08 -6.31 35.33
CA GLN A 332 8.94 -5.30 34.27
C GLN A 332 9.94 -5.49 33.14
N GLN A 333 11.22 -5.71 33.47
CA GLN A 333 12.28 -5.94 32.48
C GLN A 333 12.03 -7.18 31.62
N ILE A 334 11.49 -8.25 32.20
CA ILE A 334 11.15 -9.46 31.46
C ILE A 334 9.92 -9.27 30.59
N VAL A 335 8.91 -8.54 31.07
CA VAL A 335 7.72 -8.21 30.28
C VAL A 335 8.07 -7.34 29.07
N GLU A 336 9.03 -6.42 29.20
CA GLU A 336 9.56 -5.62 28.09
C GLU A 336 10.33 -6.44 27.04
N VAL A 337 10.86 -7.61 27.42
CA VAL A 337 11.60 -8.50 26.50
C VAL A 337 10.66 -9.47 25.78
N ILE A 338 9.55 -9.83 26.41
CA ILE A 338 8.53 -10.72 25.82
C ILE A 338 7.65 -9.98 24.79
N HIS A 339 7.56 -8.65 24.88
CA HIS A 339 6.80 -7.76 24.00
C HIS A 339 7.70 -6.95 23.06
#